data_AF-A0A7S2MIB3-F1
#
_entry.id   AF-A0A7S2MIB3-F1
#
_cell.length_a   1.000
_cell.length_b   1.000
_cell.length_c   1.000
_cell.angle_alpha   90.00
_cell.angle_beta   90.00
_cell.angle_gamma   90.00
#
_symmetry.space_group_name_H-M   'P 1'
#
loop_
_entity.id
_entity.type
_entity.pdbx_description
1 polymer ?
#
loop_
_entity_poly.entity_id
_entity_poly.type
_entity_poly.pdbx_seq_one_letter_code
_entity_poly.pdbx_strand_id
1 'polypeptide(L)'
;AHMSSNTMDGIAEMDGTDHCYTHGGPKGHHADWDSKIFNCLEYEVLRFLLSNVRWWLEEYGFDGFRFDGITSMLYQSHGIGKGYTGGYHEYFGGDADVANHIYLMLANDLIHQLVPTAITVAEDVSGMPTIC
;
A
#
# COMPACT_ATOMS: atom_id res chain seq x y z
N ALA A 1 -1.34 3.32 -0.21
CA ALA A 1 -2.65 2.74 0.13
C ALA A 1 -3.62 2.71 -1.05
N HIS A 2 -3.84 3.82 -1.74
CA HIS A 2 -4.83 3.93 -2.82
C HIS A 2 -4.39 4.98 -3.87
N MET A 3 -5.13 5.08 -4.97
CA MET A 3 -5.03 6.16 -5.95
C MET A 3 -6.40 6.82 -6.16
N SER A 4 -6.41 8.05 -6.67
CA SER A 4 -7.66 8.74 -7.04
C SER A 4 -8.47 7.93 -8.06
N SER A 5 -9.80 7.97 -7.94
CA SER A 5 -10.75 7.39 -8.90
C SER A 5 -10.92 8.25 -10.17
N ASN A 6 -10.32 9.44 -10.24
CA ASN A 6 -10.42 10.34 -11.39
C ASN A 6 -9.72 9.74 -12.62
N THR A 7 -10.52 9.41 -13.64
CA THR A 7 -10.06 8.82 -14.91
C THR A 7 -9.58 9.84 -15.94
N MET A 8 -9.88 11.13 -15.77
CA MET A 8 -9.49 12.18 -16.70
C MET A 8 -8.08 12.71 -16.43
N ASP A 9 -7.69 12.77 -15.16
CA ASP A 9 -6.42 13.38 -14.72
C ASP A 9 -5.46 12.37 -14.08
N GLY A 10 -5.94 11.19 -13.71
CA GLY A 10 -5.20 10.18 -12.96
C GLY A 10 -4.82 8.94 -13.77
N ILE A 11 -4.30 7.94 -13.05
CA ILE A 11 -3.93 6.62 -13.61
C ILE A 11 -5.06 5.58 -13.48
N ALA A 12 -6.24 5.99 -13.00
CA ALA A 12 -7.41 5.13 -12.96
C ALA A 12 -7.89 4.84 -14.38
N GLU A 13 -8.07 3.56 -14.70
CA GLU A 13 -8.59 3.11 -16.01
C GLU A 13 -7.76 3.61 -17.20
N MET A 14 -6.45 3.77 -17.00
CA MET A 14 -5.52 4.39 -17.96
C MET A 14 -5.47 3.68 -19.32
N ASP A 15 -5.68 2.36 -19.35
CA ASP A 15 -5.75 1.57 -20.59
C ASP A 15 -7.20 1.28 -21.05
N GLY A 16 -8.18 1.93 -20.42
CA GLY A 16 -9.61 1.70 -20.62
C GLY A 16 -10.18 0.50 -19.85
N THR A 17 -9.38 -0.18 -19.02
CA THR A 17 -9.83 -1.29 -18.17
C THR A 17 -9.81 -0.92 -16.68
N ASP A 18 -10.65 -1.57 -15.88
CA ASP A 18 -10.71 -1.37 -14.43
C ASP A 18 -9.62 -2.11 -13.62
N HIS A 19 -8.64 -2.71 -14.30
CA HIS A 19 -7.64 -3.60 -13.69
C HIS A 19 -6.22 -3.42 -14.23
N CYS A 20 -5.91 -2.25 -14.80
CA CYS A 20 -4.56 -1.91 -15.26
C CYS A 20 -3.56 -1.84 -14.09
N TYR A 21 -3.79 -0.90 -13.17
CA TYR A 21 -3.00 -0.75 -11.94
C TYR A 21 -3.69 -1.34 -10.70
N THR A 22 -4.95 -1.74 -10.85
CA THR A 22 -5.88 -2.11 -9.77
C THR A 22 -6.30 -3.56 -9.86
N HIS A 23 -6.91 -4.07 -8.79
CA HIS A 23 -7.71 -5.28 -8.93
C HIS A 23 -8.97 -4.99 -9.76
N GLY A 24 -9.50 -5.97 -10.48
CA GLY A 24 -10.79 -5.83 -11.16
C GLY A 24 -11.97 -5.89 -10.19
N GLY A 25 -13.07 -5.24 -10.56
CA GLY A 25 -14.32 -5.27 -9.80
C GLY A 25 -14.22 -4.66 -8.39
N PRO A 26 -15.06 -5.11 -7.43
CA PRO A 26 -15.16 -4.49 -6.10
C PRO A 26 -13.84 -4.50 -5.30
N LYS A 27 -12.97 -5.48 -5.54
CA LYS A 27 -11.66 -5.57 -4.87
C LYS A 27 -10.73 -4.42 -5.25
N GLY A 28 -10.93 -3.81 -6.42
CA GLY A 28 -10.17 -2.65 -6.88
C GLY A 28 -10.62 -1.33 -6.30
N HIS A 29 -11.63 -1.30 -5.42
CA HIS A 29 -12.26 -0.07 -4.96
C HIS A 29 -12.37 -0.02 -3.43
N HIS A 30 -11.93 1.10 -2.86
CA HIS A 30 -12.08 1.40 -1.45
C HIS A 30 -13.31 2.29 -1.23
N ALA A 31 -14.44 1.67 -0.90
CA ALA A 31 -15.75 2.34 -0.87
C ALA A 31 -15.79 3.58 0.04
N ASP A 32 -15.20 3.52 1.24
CA ASP A 32 -15.23 4.63 2.21
C ASP A 32 -14.41 5.85 1.76
N TRP A 33 -13.45 5.66 0.86
CA TRP A 33 -12.53 6.72 0.41
C TRP A 33 -12.79 7.14 -1.03
N ASP A 34 -13.77 6.52 -1.70
CA ASP A 34 -14.03 6.69 -3.14
C ASP A 34 -12.74 6.63 -3.98
N SER A 35 -11.92 5.61 -3.72
CA SER A 35 -10.58 5.48 -4.33
C SER A 35 -10.31 4.10 -4.89
N LYS A 36 -9.26 3.99 -5.71
CA LYS A 36 -8.87 2.75 -6.40
C LYS A 36 -7.69 2.09 -5.68
N ILE A 37 -7.68 0.77 -5.60
CA ILE A 37 -6.71 -0.04 -4.83
C ILE A 37 -5.74 -0.72 -5.77
N PHE A 38 -4.44 -0.52 -5.54
CA PHE A 38 -3.37 -1.13 -6.33
C PHE A 38 -3.38 -2.66 -6.27
N ASN A 39 -3.10 -3.31 -7.39
CA ASN A 39 -2.85 -4.75 -7.43
C ASN A 39 -1.36 -5.04 -7.26
N CYS A 40 -0.91 -5.17 -6.01
CA CYS A 40 0.50 -5.45 -5.67
C CYS A 40 0.98 -6.87 -6.04
N LEU A 41 0.16 -7.68 -6.71
CA LEU A 41 0.59 -8.94 -7.33
C LEU A 41 1.16 -8.72 -8.74
N GLU A 42 0.83 -7.61 -9.39
CA GLU A 42 1.29 -7.33 -10.75
C GLU A 42 2.70 -6.73 -10.75
N TYR A 43 3.56 -7.30 -11.58
CA TYR A 43 4.97 -6.91 -11.63
C TYR A 43 5.17 -5.44 -12.01
N GLU A 44 4.37 -4.94 -12.96
CA GLU A 44 4.47 -3.54 -13.41
C GLU A 44 3.91 -2.56 -12.37
N VAL A 45 2.95 -2.98 -11.54
CA VAL A 45 2.49 -2.19 -10.39
C VAL A 45 3.58 -2.11 -9.33
N LEU A 46 4.24 -3.24 -9.02
CA LEU A 46 5.40 -3.24 -8.10
C LEU A 46 6.53 -2.37 -8.65
N ARG A 47 6.85 -2.48 -9.95
CA ARG A 47 7.86 -1.64 -10.59
C ARG A 47 7.51 -0.16 -10.44
N PHE A 48 6.26 0.21 -10.71
CA PHE A 48 5.79 1.59 -10.57
C PHE A 48 5.96 2.12 -9.15
N LEU A 49 5.45 1.38 -8.14
CA LEU A 49 5.47 1.81 -6.74
C LEU A 49 6.90 1.85 -6.15
N LEU A 50 7.72 0.82 -6.40
CA LEU A 50 9.10 0.77 -5.90
C LEU A 50 9.99 1.81 -6.60
N SER A 51 9.79 2.03 -7.90
CA SER A 51 10.50 3.10 -8.62
C SER A 51 10.08 4.47 -8.12
N ASN A 52 8.82 4.67 -7.73
CA ASN A 52 8.37 5.93 -7.12
C ASN A 52 9.07 6.21 -5.78
N VAL A 53 9.22 5.19 -4.92
CA VAL A 53 9.99 5.30 -3.67
C VAL A 53 11.43 5.72 -3.95
N ARG A 54 12.12 5.02 -4.87
CA ARG A 54 13.49 5.35 -5.26
C ARG A 54 13.62 6.76 -5.84
N TRP A 55 12.69 7.15 -6.71
CA TRP A 55 12.69 8.46 -7.38
C TRP A 55 12.73 9.61 -6.39
N TRP A 56 11.90 9.55 -5.34
CA TRP A 56 11.91 10.57 -4.29
C TRP A 56 13.22 10.58 -3.48
N LEU A 57 13.79 9.42 -3.17
CA LEU A 57 15.07 9.35 -2.46
C LEU A 57 16.22 9.93 -3.28
N GLU A 58 16.36 9.53 -4.55
CA GLU A 58 17.53 9.89 -5.37
C GLU A 58 17.45 11.31 -5.94
N GLU A 59 16.29 11.71 -6.46
CA GLU A 59 16.19 13.00 -7.18
C GLU A 59 15.93 14.18 -6.25
N TYR A 60 15.25 13.93 -5.13
CA TYR A 60 14.86 14.97 -4.19
C TYR A 60 15.60 14.87 -2.85
N GLY A 61 16.37 13.80 -2.61
CA GLY A 61 17.18 13.65 -1.41
C GLY A 61 16.35 13.56 -0.13
N PHE A 62 15.17 12.94 -0.17
CA PHE A 62 14.36 12.71 1.04
C PHE A 62 15.09 11.76 2.02
N ASP A 63 15.00 12.07 3.32
CA ASP A 63 15.61 11.26 4.40
C ASP A 63 14.70 10.11 4.87
N GLY A 64 13.65 9.79 4.14
CA GLY A 64 12.68 8.75 4.51
C GLY A 64 11.25 9.07 4.12
N PHE A 65 10.31 8.26 4.62
CA PHE A 65 8.90 8.34 4.25
C PHE A 65 7.95 8.06 5.41
N ARG A 66 6.75 8.63 5.34
CA ARG A 66 5.58 8.08 6.02
C ARG A 66 4.72 7.36 4.98
N PHE A 67 4.46 6.08 5.19
CA PHE A 67 3.45 5.34 4.43
C PHE A 67 2.09 5.59 5.09
N ASP A 68 1.20 6.23 4.32
CA ASP A 68 -0.11 6.67 4.76
C ASP A 68 -1.17 5.57 4.57
N GLY A 69 -2.10 5.48 5.52
CA GLY A 69 -3.23 4.56 5.46
C GLY A 69 -2.84 3.08 5.36
N ILE A 70 -1.76 2.65 6.02
CA ILE A 70 -1.27 1.28 5.83
C ILE A 70 -2.21 0.24 6.42
N THR A 71 -3.07 0.59 7.40
CA THR A 71 -4.14 -0.31 7.85
C THR A 71 -5.01 -0.79 6.68
N SER A 72 -5.26 0.10 5.71
CA SER A 72 -6.00 -0.23 4.48
C SER A 72 -5.23 -1.20 3.57
N MET A 73 -3.91 -1.22 3.67
CA MET A 73 -3.03 -2.14 2.95
C MET A 73 -2.84 -3.47 3.67
N LEU A 74 -2.84 -3.48 5.01
CA LEU A 74 -2.57 -4.68 5.79
C LEU A 74 -3.73 -5.69 5.75
N TYR A 75 -4.97 -5.22 5.55
CA TYR A 75 -6.15 -6.07 5.61
C TYR A 75 -7.03 -5.94 4.36
N GLN A 76 -7.62 -7.05 3.93
CA GLN A 76 -8.61 -7.07 2.84
C GLN A 76 -9.89 -6.32 3.21
N SER A 77 -10.24 -6.27 4.49
CA SER A 77 -11.30 -5.42 5.03
C SER A 77 -10.94 -3.93 5.11
N HIS A 78 -9.68 -3.59 4.86
CA HIS A 78 -9.11 -2.25 5.03
C HIS A 78 -9.21 -1.69 6.46
N GLY A 79 -9.49 -2.55 7.45
CA GLY A 79 -9.80 -2.16 8.82
C GLY A 79 -11.21 -1.56 9.01
N ILE A 80 -12.03 -1.51 7.94
CA ILE A 80 -13.38 -0.94 8.01
C ILE A 80 -14.29 -1.88 8.78
N GLY A 81 -14.98 -1.34 9.79
CA GLY A 81 -15.88 -2.11 10.64
C GLY A 81 -15.18 -3.18 11.49
N LYS A 82 -13.84 -3.11 11.61
CA LYS A 82 -13.04 -4.00 12.46
C LYS A 82 -12.69 -3.31 13.77
N GLY A 83 -12.78 -4.07 14.86
CA GLY A 83 -12.17 -3.72 16.13
C GLY A 83 -10.88 -4.53 16.30
N TYR A 84 -9.82 -3.87 16.77
CA TYR A 84 -8.56 -4.51 17.14
C TYR A 84 -8.47 -4.52 18.67
N THR A 85 -8.65 -5.70 19.27
CA THR A 85 -8.60 -5.90 20.72
C THR A 85 -7.20 -6.23 21.22
N GLY A 86 -6.26 -6.48 20.29
CA GLY A 86 -4.90 -6.94 20.56
C GLY A 86 -4.76 -8.46 20.51
N GLY A 87 -5.83 -9.18 20.14
CA GLY A 87 -5.78 -10.62 19.95
C GLY A 87 -5.04 -10.95 18.65
N TYR A 88 -3.96 -11.75 18.72
CA TYR A 88 -3.07 -11.95 17.56
C TYR A 88 -3.75 -12.57 16.31
N HIS A 89 -4.85 -13.29 16.52
CA HIS A 89 -5.67 -13.84 15.44
C HIS A 89 -6.35 -12.78 14.56
N GLU A 90 -6.51 -11.55 15.07
CA GLU A 90 -7.06 -10.40 14.34
C GLU A 90 -6.07 -9.88 13.28
N TYR A 91 -4.77 -10.06 13.53
CA TYR A 91 -3.68 -9.57 12.66
C TYR A 91 -3.22 -10.62 11.63
N PHE A 92 -3.19 -11.90 12.02
CA PHE A 92 -2.57 -12.98 11.25
C PHE A 92 -3.58 -14.00 10.68
N GLY A 93 -4.80 -13.55 10.37
CA GLY A 93 -5.88 -14.39 9.83
C GLY A 93 -6.05 -14.29 8.32
N GLY A 94 -7.16 -14.86 7.81
CA GLY A 94 -7.51 -14.80 6.38
C GLY A 94 -7.83 -13.39 5.85
N ASP A 95 -7.98 -12.41 6.75
CA ASP A 95 -8.17 -11.00 6.40
C ASP A 95 -6.85 -10.28 6.11
N ALA A 96 -5.69 -10.85 6.48
CA ALA A 96 -4.41 -10.25 6.16
C ALA A 96 -4.17 -10.24 4.63
N ASP A 97 -3.72 -9.10 4.10
CA ASP A 97 -3.39 -8.95 2.69
C ASP A 97 -1.90 -9.18 2.44
N VAL A 98 -1.56 -10.44 2.14
CA VAL A 98 -0.18 -10.89 1.95
C VAL A 98 0.52 -10.15 0.80
N ALA A 99 -0.19 -9.77 -0.27
CA ALA A 99 0.43 -9.09 -1.41
C ALA A 99 0.93 -7.70 -1.02
N ASN A 100 0.10 -6.97 -0.28
CA ASN A 100 0.47 -5.66 0.23
C ASN A 100 1.56 -5.72 1.31
N HIS A 101 1.57 -6.76 2.16
CA HIS A 101 2.70 -6.99 3.07
C HIS A 101 4.02 -7.18 2.33
N ILE A 102 4.03 -8.00 1.27
CA ILE A 102 5.23 -8.22 0.45
C ILE A 102 5.71 -6.91 -0.18
N TYR A 103 4.80 -6.09 -0.71
CA TYR A 103 5.17 -4.77 -1.22
C TYR A 103 5.83 -3.89 -0.15
N LEU A 104 5.25 -3.81 1.06
CA LEU A 104 5.81 -3.01 2.15
C LEU A 104 7.18 -3.52 2.60
N MET A 105 7.37 -4.85 2.67
CA MET A 105 8.67 -5.47 2.95
C MET A 105 9.72 -5.09 1.90
N LEU A 106 9.37 -5.20 0.61
CA LEU A 106 10.25 -4.84 -0.50
C LEU A 106 10.57 -3.34 -0.51
N ALA A 107 9.58 -2.49 -0.26
CA ALA A 107 9.77 -1.04 -0.21
C ALA A 107 10.70 -0.66 0.95
N ASN A 108 10.50 -1.22 2.13
CA ASN A 108 11.35 -0.94 3.29
C ASN A 108 12.79 -1.43 3.08
N ASP A 109 12.97 -2.65 2.57
CA ASP A 109 14.29 -3.20 2.22
C ASP A 109 15.01 -2.31 1.18
N LEU A 110 14.32 -1.89 0.11
CA LEU A 110 14.86 -0.98 -0.89
C LEU A 110 15.29 0.37 -0.29
N ILE A 111 14.45 0.98 0.54
CA ILE A 111 14.74 2.27 1.18
C ILE A 111 16.03 2.19 2.00
N HIS A 112 16.17 1.16 2.83
CA HIS A 112 17.35 1.01 3.68
C HIS A 112 18.59 0.52 2.95
N GLN A 113 18.44 -0.12 1.77
CA GLN A 113 19.56 -0.40 0.88
C GLN A 113 20.11 0.89 0.22
N LEU A 114 19.24 1.80 -0.20
CA LEU A 114 19.63 3.05 -0.85
C LEU A 114 20.13 4.08 0.17
N VAL A 115 19.43 4.22 1.28
CA VAL A 115 19.71 5.20 2.34
C VAL A 115 19.62 4.48 3.70
N PRO A 116 20.73 3.89 4.20
CA PRO A 116 20.72 3.11 5.45
C PRO A 116 20.24 3.86 6.70
N THR A 117 20.32 5.20 6.68
CA THR A 117 19.87 6.07 7.77
C THR A 117 18.44 6.58 7.61
N ALA A 118 17.74 6.20 6.54
CA ALA A 118 16.39 6.68 6.27
C ALA A 118 15.42 6.23 7.37
N ILE A 119 14.43 7.06 7.66
CA ILE A 119 13.37 6.75 8.63
C ILE A 119 12.09 6.44 7.86
N THR A 120 11.55 5.25 8.05
CA THR A 120 10.23 4.85 7.54
C THR A 120 9.22 4.86 8.69
N VAL A 121 8.07 5.48 8.45
CA VAL A 121 6.97 5.58 9.43
C VAL A 121 5.72 4.95 8.85
N ALA A 122 5.11 4.08 9.64
CA ALA A 122 3.88 3.38 9.33
C ALA A 122 2.68 4.13 9.95
N GLU A 123 1.76 4.65 9.14
CA GLU A 123 0.47 5.15 9.65
C GLU A 123 -0.53 3.99 9.75
N ASP A 124 -0.50 3.31 10.89
CA ASP A 124 -1.36 2.17 11.21
C ASP A 124 -2.18 2.44 12.48
N VAL A 125 -3.50 2.26 12.39
CA VAL A 125 -4.41 2.34 13.54
C VAL A 125 -4.73 0.97 14.16
N SER A 126 -4.33 -0.13 13.51
CA SER A 126 -4.61 -1.49 14.01
C SER A 126 -3.65 -1.96 15.10
N GLY A 127 -2.41 -1.47 15.07
CA GLY A 127 -1.35 -1.89 15.98
C GLY A 127 -0.77 -3.24 15.61
N MET A 128 -0.64 -3.53 14.31
CA MET A 128 -0.14 -4.82 13.84
C MET A 128 1.23 -5.15 14.44
N PRO A 129 1.39 -6.33 15.09
CA PRO A 129 2.69 -6.74 15.60
C PRO A 129 3.72 -6.84 14.46
N THR A 130 4.97 -6.49 14.77
CA THR A 130 6.13 -6.53 13.85
C THR A 130 6.01 -5.63 12.60
N ILE A 131 5.16 -4.61 12.63
CA ILE A 131 5.06 -3.63 11.54
C ILE A 131 6.24 -2.64 11.49
N CYS A 132 6.90 -2.41 12.63
CA CYS A 132 8.09 -1.59 12.80
C CYS A 132 9.28 -2.44 13.25
#